data_AF-A0A661ZR54-F1
#
_entry.id   AF-A0A661ZR54-F1
#
_cell.length_a   1.000
_cell.length_b   1.000
_cell.length_c   1.000
_cell.angle_alpha   90.00
_cell.angle_beta   90.00
_cell.angle_gamma   90.00
#
_symmetry.space_group_name_H-M   'P 1'
#
loop_
_entity.id
_entity.type
_entity.pdbx_description
1 polymer ?
#
loop_
_entity_poly.entity_id
_entity_poly.type
_entity_poly.pdbx_seq_one_letter_code
_entity_poly.pdbx_strand_id
1 'polypeptide(L)'
;MAYVKNNIVKFILLLVIFSFIGSSVAQDKKVLLQSDKKKLEEEIKYSTKLLAETKKSKKTSLNQLVLLKKQIRDREKLLQTMQKQVLAVDETIKLNEEIIGDLNTDLKKLRDEYAQMVYFAYKNRDSYNKLMFIFAARDFNQAYKRLKYFQQYSEYRKIQSQLIVKTRDELEITIIQLEANKQEKMELLSSLMAEKEKLNQEKAMKSNAVQKLNKKEKQL
;
A
#
# COMPACT_ATOMS: atom_id res chain seq x y z
N MET A 1 -10.59 36.34 -11.44
CA MET A 1 -9.77 35.15 -11.79
C MET A 1 -8.56 34.93 -10.87
N ALA A 2 -7.98 35.95 -10.23
CA ALA A 2 -6.87 35.76 -9.27
C ALA A 2 -7.28 35.01 -7.98
N TYR A 3 -8.52 35.15 -7.54
CA TYR A 3 -9.04 34.52 -6.30
C TYR A 3 -9.15 32.98 -6.38
N VAL A 4 -9.58 32.43 -7.52
CA VAL A 4 -9.75 30.97 -7.70
C VAL A 4 -8.38 30.27 -7.79
N LYS A 5 -7.40 30.91 -8.42
CA LYS A 5 -6.03 30.39 -8.55
C LYS A 5 -5.32 30.28 -7.20
N ASN A 6 -5.57 31.24 -6.29
CA ASN A 6 -4.99 31.22 -4.94
C ASN A 6 -5.57 30.11 -4.05
N ASN A 7 -6.84 29.75 -4.22
CA ASN A 7 -7.46 28.67 -3.45
C ASN A 7 -7.05 27.28 -3.95
N ILE A 8 -6.85 27.09 -5.27
CA ILE A 8 -6.34 25.84 -5.83
C ILE A 8 -4.89 25.60 -5.39
N VAL A 9 -4.03 26.64 -5.41
CA VAL A 9 -2.65 26.53 -4.93
C VAL A 9 -2.62 26.23 -3.43
N LYS A 10 -3.46 26.87 -2.61
CA LYS A 10 -3.59 26.55 -1.17
C LYS A 10 -4.08 25.11 -0.92
N PHE A 11 -5.00 24.60 -1.73
CA PHE A 11 -5.50 23.23 -1.63
C PHE A 11 -4.41 22.20 -1.99
N ILE A 12 -3.66 22.43 -3.06
CA ILE A 12 -2.51 21.59 -3.46
C ILE A 12 -1.42 21.62 -2.38
N LEU A 13 -1.14 22.79 -1.78
CA LEU A 13 -0.12 22.94 -0.74
C LEU A 13 -0.54 22.25 0.58
N LEU A 14 -1.84 22.23 0.90
CA LEU A 14 -2.40 21.47 2.03
C LEU A 14 -2.32 19.95 1.81
N LEU A 15 -2.56 19.49 0.57
CA LEU A 15 -2.52 18.06 0.19
C LEU A 15 -1.09 17.49 0.23
N VAL A 16 -0.09 18.30 -0.15
CA VAL A 16 1.33 17.94 -0.08
C VAL A 16 1.82 17.84 1.37
N ILE A 17 1.36 18.73 2.27
CA ILE A 17 1.73 18.68 3.69
C ILE A 17 1.10 17.47 4.38
N PHE A 18 -0.13 17.09 4.02
CA PHE A 18 -0.80 15.92 4.62
C PHE A 18 -0.20 14.59 4.15
N SER A 19 0.29 14.50 2.91
CA SER A 19 0.99 13.31 2.41
C SER A 19 2.33 13.05 3.11
N PHE A 20 3.03 14.08 3.58
CA PHE A 20 4.39 13.91 4.15
C PHE A 20 4.39 13.38 5.60
N ILE A 21 3.32 13.63 6.36
CA ILE A 21 3.23 13.23 7.78
C ILE A 21 2.78 11.76 7.90
N GLY A 22 1.98 11.25 6.96
CA GLY A 22 1.45 9.88 6.99
C GLY A 22 2.47 8.78 6.64
N SER A 23 3.45 9.07 5.78
CA SER A 23 4.38 8.04 5.27
C SER A 23 5.45 7.60 6.27
N SER A 24 5.93 8.50 7.14
CA SER A 24 7.07 8.20 8.03
C SER A 24 6.69 7.21 9.14
N VAL A 25 5.52 7.39 9.77
CA VAL A 25 5.08 6.55 10.90
C VAL A 25 4.72 5.12 10.46
N ALA A 26 4.14 4.96 9.26
CA ALA A 26 3.79 3.65 8.71
C ALA A 26 5.04 2.84 8.31
N GLN A 27 6.07 3.52 7.77
CA GLN A 27 7.32 2.90 7.37
C GLN A 27 8.09 2.34 8.57
N ASP A 28 8.15 3.09 9.68
CA ASP A 28 8.80 2.64 10.91
C ASP A 28 8.16 1.37 11.48
N LYS A 29 6.83 1.25 11.42
CA LYS A 29 6.09 0.07 11.90
C LYS A 29 6.39 -1.18 11.07
N LYS A 30 6.44 -1.09 9.73
CA LYS A 30 6.77 -2.24 8.85
C LYS A 30 8.21 -2.73 9.11
N VAL A 31 9.16 -1.81 9.23
CA VAL A 31 10.57 -2.11 9.51
C VAL A 31 10.74 -2.80 10.86
N LEU A 32 10.06 -2.29 11.90
CA LEU A 32 10.08 -2.89 13.24
C LEU A 32 9.57 -4.34 13.21
N LEU A 33 8.41 -4.59 12.59
CA LEU A 33 7.83 -5.93 12.49
C LEU A 33 8.77 -6.90 11.73
N GLN A 34 9.47 -6.41 10.72
CA GLN A 34 10.42 -7.22 9.95
C GLN A 34 11.69 -7.57 10.76
N SER A 35 12.20 -6.61 11.53
CA SER A 35 13.29 -6.85 12.49
C SER A 35 12.89 -7.88 13.55
N ASP A 36 11.70 -7.72 14.14
CA ASP A 36 11.20 -8.63 15.18
C ASP A 36 11.00 -10.05 14.65
N LYS A 37 10.44 -10.18 13.45
CA LYS A 37 10.32 -11.47 12.73
C LYS A 37 11.69 -12.14 12.61
N LYS A 38 12.70 -11.42 12.10
CA LYS A 38 14.05 -11.96 11.90
C LYS A 38 14.70 -12.43 13.21
N LYS A 39 14.60 -11.63 14.28
CA LYS A 39 15.12 -12.00 15.60
C LYS A 39 14.45 -13.27 16.13
N LEU A 40 13.13 -13.37 16.02
CA LEU A 40 12.39 -14.55 16.47
C LEU A 40 12.77 -15.80 15.66
N GLU A 41 12.96 -15.68 14.35
CA GLU A 41 13.45 -16.78 13.50
C GLU A 41 14.85 -17.25 13.92
N GLU A 42 15.75 -16.33 14.25
CA GLU A 42 17.10 -16.65 14.75
C GLU A 42 17.04 -17.36 16.11
N GLU A 43 16.20 -16.89 17.04
CA GLU A 43 16.00 -17.52 18.35
C GLU A 43 15.39 -18.93 18.24
N ILE A 44 14.44 -19.12 17.33
CA ILE A 44 13.83 -20.41 17.01
C ILE A 44 14.86 -21.37 16.40
N LYS A 45 15.70 -20.88 15.49
CA LYS A 45 16.78 -21.67 14.89
C LYS A 45 17.80 -22.12 15.94
N TYR A 46 18.18 -21.22 16.84
CA TYR A 46 19.10 -21.52 17.93
C TYR A 46 18.52 -22.56 18.90
N SER A 47 17.27 -22.38 19.35
CA SER A 47 16.60 -23.34 20.23
C SER A 47 16.41 -24.71 19.57
N THR A 48 16.11 -24.76 18.28
CA THR A 48 16.04 -26.00 17.49
C THR A 48 17.38 -26.75 17.51
N LYS A 49 18.50 -26.04 17.29
CA LYS A 49 19.84 -26.63 17.34
C LYS A 49 20.16 -27.20 18.72
N LEU A 50 19.88 -26.43 19.78
CA LEU A 50 20.14 -26.83 21.15
C LEU A 50 19.28 -28.02 21.60
N LEU A 51 18.03 -28.11 21.14
CA LEU A 51 17.18 -29.28 21.34
C LEU A 51 17.74 -30.53 20.66
N ALA A 52 18.24 -30.41 19.43
CA ALA A 52 18.87 -31.52 18.72
C ALA A 52 20.12 -32.04 19.45
N GLU A 53 20.96 -31.14 19.97
CA GLU A 53 22.16 -31.48 20.77
C GLU A 53 21.79 -32.12 22.12
N THR A 54 20.75 -31.60 22.80
CA THR A 54 20.27 -32.15 24.06
C THR A 54 19.63 -33.53 23.87
N LYS A 55 19.00 -33.78 22.72
CA LYS A 55 18.45 -35.10 22.35
C LYS A 55 19.56 -36.12 22.10
N LYS A 56 20.64 -35.72 21.42
CA LYS A 56 21.83 -36.56 21.16
C LYS A 56 22.59 -36.92 22.44
N SER A 57 22.75 -35.97 23.35
CA SER A 57 23.52 -36.15 24.58
C SER A 57 22.79 -36.93 25.69
N LYS A 58 21.56 -37.42 25.44
CA LYS A 58 20.69 -38.09 26.43
C LYS A 58 20.49 -37.29 27.75
N LYS A 59 20.82 -35.99 27.76
CA LYS A 59 20.67 -35.11 28.93
C LYS A 59 19.19 -34.93 29.32
N THR A 60 18.97 -34.68 30.61
CA THR A 60 17.70 -34.75 31.36
C THR A 60 16.49 -34.19 30.61
N SER A 61 15.38 -34.95 30.64
CA SER A 61 14.10 -34.60 30.00
C SER A 61 13.54 -33.23 30.43
N LEU A 62 13.97 -32.69 31.59
CA LEU A 62 13.62 -31.35 32.05
C LEU A 62 14.20 -30.23 31.19
N ASN A 63 15.49 -30.31 30.81
CA ASN A 63 16.13 -29.28 29.97
C ASN A 63 15.50 -29.23 28.58
N GLN A 64 15.17 -30.40 28.01
CA GLN A 64 14.43 -30.49 26.75
C GLN A 64 13.05 -29.82 26.86
N LEU A 65 12.35 -30.02 27.98
CA LEU A 65 11.06 -29.38 28.22
C LEU A 65 11.17 -27.86 28.33
N VAL A 66 12.21 -27.34 28.99
CA VAL A 66 12.46 -25.89 29.10
C VAL A 66 12.72 -25.27 27.73
N LEU A 67 13.60 -25.88 26.93
CA LEU A 67 13.91 -25.39 25.59
C LEU A 67 12.69 -25.42 24.67
N LEU A 68 11.90 -26.50 24.72
CA LEU A 68 10.69 -26.62 23.93
C LEU A 68 9.61 -25.61 24.34
N LYS A 69 9.48 -25.32 25.64
CA LYS A 69 8.60 -24.22 26.13
C LYS A 69 9.07 -22.85 25.61
N LYS A 70 10.39 -22.59 25.56
CA LYS A 70 10.93 -21.36 24.99
C LYS A 70 10.60 -21.28 23.50
N GLN A 71 10.90 -22.33 22.74
CA GLN A 71 10.64 -22.37 21.30
C GLN A 71 9.16 -22.14 20.95
N ILE A 72 8.24 -22.79 21.68
CA ILE A 72 6.79 -22.56 21.53
C ILE A 72 6.43 -21.09 21.76
N ARG A 73 6.97 -20.47 22.80
CA ARG A 73 6.71 -19.06 23.12
C ARG A 73 7.23 -18.14 22.01
N ASP A 74 8.43 -18.39 21.52
CA ASP A 74 9.04 -17.58 20.46
C ASP A 74 8.25 -17.73 19.15
N ARG A 75 7.78 -18.96 18.85
CA ARG A 75 6.95 -19.21 17.67
C ARG A 75 5.54 -18.63 17.79
N GLU A 76 4.95 -18.60 18.99
CA GLU A 76 3.70 -17.87 19.24
C GLU A 76 3.86 -16.37 19.00
N LYS A 77 4.97 -15.77 19.45
CA LYS A 77 5.31 -14.36 19.15
C LYS A 77 5.56 -14.13 17.66
N LEU A 78 6.22 -15.07 16.98
CA LEU A 78 6.45 -14.99 15.52
C LEU A 78 5.12 -14.95 14.78
N LEU A 79 4.19 -15.86 15.11
CA LEU A 79 2.86 -15.89 14.51
C LEU A 79 2.09 -14.59 14.76
N GLN A 80 2.13 -14.05 15.99
CA GLN A 80 1.50 -12.74 16.28
C GLN A 80 2.12 -11.60 15.47
N THR A 81 3.44 -11.61 15.28
CA THR A 81 4.15 -10.60 14.46
C THR A 81 3.75 -10.71 12.99
N MET A 82 3.68 -11.93 12.46
CA MET A 82 3.23 -12.19 11.10
C MET A 82 1.76 -11.81 10.89
N GLN A 83 0.88 -12.05 11.86
CA GLN A 83 -0.52 -11.59 11.82
C GLN A 83 -0.60 -10.06 11.72
N LYS A 84 0.22 -9.34 12.50
CA LYS A 84 0.29 -7.87 12.40
C LYS A 84 0.79 -7.40 11.03
N GLN A 85 1.75 -8.12 10.41
CA GLN A 85 2.20 -7.82 9.05
C GLN A 85 1.09 -8.03 8.03
N VAL A 86 0.34 -9.14 8.11
CA VAL A 86 -0.82 -9.40 7.25
C VAL A 86 -1.88 -8.29 7.37
N LEU A 87 -2.18 -7.84 8.59
CA LEU A 87 -3.12 -6.74 8.83
C LEU A 87 -2.62 -5.42 8.24
N ALA A 88 -1.32 -5.11 8.37
CA ALA A 88 -0.76 -3.89 7.79
C ALA A 88 -0.82 -3.88 6.25
N VAL A 89 -0.57 -5.04 5.62
CA VAL A 89 -0.73 -5.18 4.17
C VAL A 89 -2.21 -5.09 3.77
N ASP A 90 -3.13 -5.66 4.56
CA ASP A 90 -4.58 -5.53 4.32
C ASP A 90 -5.08 -4.08 4.38
N GLU A 91 -4.59 -3.30 5.35
CA GLU A 91 -4.87 -1.86 5.45
C GLU A 91 -4.37 -1.12 4.21
N THR A 92 -3.16 -1.44 3.73
CA THR A 92 -2.59 -0.84 2.52
C THR A 92 -3.38 -1.21 1.26
N ILE A 93 -3.85 -2.46 1.15
CA ILE A 93 -4.70 -2.91 0.05
C ILE A 93 -6.00 -2.10 0.00
N LYS A 94 -6.67 -1.91 1.14
CA LYS A 94 -7.92 -1.15 1.22
C LYS A 94 -7.73 0.32 0.79
N LEU A 95 -6.64 0.94 1.26
CA LEU A 95 -6.29 2.30 0.85
C LEU A 95 -6.07 2.39 -0.67
N ASN A 96 -5.32 1.45 -1.26
CA ASN A 96 -5.10 1.43 -2.70
C ASN A 96 -6.39 1.23 -3.49
N GLU A 97 -7.31 0.39 -3.01
CA GLU A 97 -8.62 0.17 -3.64
C GLU A 97 -9.49 1.44 -3.61
N GLU A 98 -9.47 2.20 -2.51
CA GLU A 98 -10.12 3.50 -2.40
C GLU A 98 -9.53 4.52 -3.38
N ILE A 99 -8.20 4.67 -3.40
CA ILE A 99 -7.48 5.57 -4.31
C ILE A 99 -7.79 5.22 -5.78
N ILE A 100 -7.82 3.93 -6.13
CA ILE A 100 -8.21 3.48 -7.49
C ILE A 100 -9.64 3.90 -7.83
N GLY A 101 -10.58 3.82 -6.87
CA GLY A 101 -11.95 4.28 -7.05
C GLY A 101 -12.03 5.78 -7.34
N ASP A 102 -11.28 6.58 -6.58
CA ASP A 102 -11.21 8.03 -6.75
C ASP A 102 -10.57 8.42 -8.09
N LEU A 103 -9.41 7.85 -8.41
CA LEU A 103 -8.71 8.10 -9.68
C LEU A 103 -9.55 7.71 -10.89
N ASN A 104 -10.33 6.62 -10.83
CA ASN A 104 -11.26 6.26 -11.90
C ASN A 104 -12.37 7.30 -12.08
N THR A 105 -12.93 7.79 -10.96
CA THR A 105 -13.98 8.82 -10.96
C THR A 105 -13.46 10.11 -11.56
N ASP A 106 -12.27 10.55 -11.13
CA ASP A 106 -11.61 11.75 -11.65
C ASP A 106 -11.25 11.61 -13.13
N LEU A 107 -10.67 10.47 -13.53
CA LEU A 107 -10.32 10.20 -14.91
C LEU A 107 -11.55 10.23 -15.83
N LYS A 108 -12.68 9.68 -15.37
CA LYS A 108 -13.95 9.74 -16.11
C LYS A 108 -14.41 11.18 -16.28
N LYS A 109 -14.46 11.95 -15.18
CA LYS A 109 -14.86 13.35 -15.21
C LYS A 109 -14.00 14.19 -16.15
N LEU A 110 -12.67 14.04 -16.06
CA LEU A 110 -11.72 14.74 -16.94
C LEU A 110 -11.94 14.38 -18.42
N ARG A 111 -12.18 13.10 -18.72
CA ARG A 111 -12.50 12.65 -20.09
C ARG A 111 -13.80 13.23 -20.60
N ASP A 112 -14.85 13.26 -19.77
CA ASP A 112 -16.16 13.81 -20.13
C ASP A 112 -16.07 15.32 -20.41
N GLU A 113 -15.40 16.08 -19.54
CA GLU A 113 -15.15 17.52 -19.71
C GLU A 113 -14.33 17.79 -20.98
N TYR A 114 -13.26 17.01 -21.20
CA TYR A 114 -12.43 17.14 -22.39
C TYR A 114 -13.19 16.78 -23.67
N ALA A 115 -14.03 15.74 -23.65
CA ALA A 115 -14.86 15.36 -24.79
C ALA A 115 -15.85 16.47 -25.16
N GLN A 116 -16.49 17.10 -24.18
CA GLN A 116 -17.34 18.27 -24.41
C GLN A 116 -16.54 19.40 -25.06
N MET A 117 -15.35 19.71 -24.53
CA MET A 117 -14.49 20.75 -25.10
C MET A 117 -14.09 20.44 -26.56
N VAL A 118 -13.70 19.21 -26.86
CA VAL A 118 -13.35 18.79 -28.22
C VAL A 118 -14.55 18.88 -29.15
N TYR A 119 -15.74 18.46 -28.70
CA TYR A 119 -16.97 18.57 -29.47
C TYR A 119 -17.34 20.03 -29.77
N PHE A 120 -17.27 20.91 -28.78
CA PHE A 120 -17.47 22.35 -28.99
C PHE A 120 -16.44 22.94 -29.96
N ALA A 121 -15.17 22.58 -29.82
CA ALA A 121 -14.13 23.02 -30.74
C ALA A 121 -14.37 22.53 -32.18
N TYR A 122 -14.84 21.29 -32.34
CA TYR A 122 -15.19 20.71 -33.63
C TYR A 122 -16.36 21.45 -34.29
N LYS A 123 -17.43 21.71 -33.54
CA LYS A 123 -18.60 22.46 -34.04
C LYS A 123 -18.24 23.89 -34.48
N ASN A 124 -17.21 24.48 -33.86
CA ASN A 124 -16.76 25.85 -34.11
C ASN A 124 -15.40 25.90 -34.85
N ARG A 125 -15.03 24.85 -35.58
CA ARG A 125 -13.69 24.68 -36.17
C ARG A 125 -13.37 25.57 -37.37
N ASP A 126 -14.40 26.19 -37.96
CA ASP A 126 -14.21 26.99 -39.16
C ASP A 126 -13.30 28.19 -38.85
N SER A 127 -12.13 28.19 -39.49
CA SER A 127 -11.13 29.24 -39.37
C SER A 127 -11.64 30.62 -39.77
N TYR A 128 -12.59 30.67 -40.72
CA TYR A 128 -13.26 31.91 -41.11
C TYR A 128 -14.10 32.45 -39.95
N ASN A 129 -14.86 31.59 -39.26
CA ASN A 129 -15.66 31.98 -38.10
C ASN A 129 -14.81 32.48 -36.92
N LYS A 130 -13.60 31.93 -36.73
CA LYS A 130 -12.69 32.38 -35.66
C LYS A 130 -12.08 33.75 -35.94
N LEU A 131 -11.58 33.98 -37.16
CA LEU A 131 -11.04 35.28 -37.57
C LEU A 131 -12.15 36.32 -37.63
N MET A 132 -13.30 35.97 -38.21
CA MET A 132 -14.48 36.83 -38.26
C MET A 132 -14.96 37.22 -36.85
N PHE A 133 -14.96 36.30 -35.89
CA PHE A 133 -15.28 36.63 -34.50
C PHE A 133 -14.29 37.62 -33.88
N ILE A 134 -13.01 37.57 -34.21
CA ILE A 134 -12.03 38.55 -33.72
C ILE A 134 -12.22 39.90 -34.43
N PHE A 135 -12.41 39.90 -35.76
CA PHE A 135 -12.54 41.11 -36.57
C PHE A 135 -13.90 41.81 -36.45
N ALA A 136 -14.97 41.10 -36.07
CA ALA A 136 -16.27 41.69 -35.73
C ALA A 136 -16.28 42.36 -34.34
N ALA A 137 -15.12 42.84 -33.87
CA ALA A 137 -14.99 43.57 -32.62
C ALA A 137 -15.27 45.06 -32.85
N ARG A 138 -15.92 45.71 -31.89
CA ARG A 138 -16.26 47.14 -31.91
C ARG A 138 -15.03 48.04 -31.74
N ASP A 139 -14.00 47.52 -31.09
CA ASP A 139 -12.76 48.22 -30.80
C ASP A 139 -11.59 47.24 -30.60
N PHE A 140 -10.37 47.78 -30.56
CA PHE A 140 -9.14 47.01 -30.39
C PHE A 140 -9.09 46.25 -29.06
N ASN A 141 -9.59 46.82 -27.97
CA ASN A 141 -9.59 46.18 -26.65
C ASN A 141 -10.49 44.93 -26.65
N GLN A 142 -11.64 44.99 -27.31
CA GLN A 142 -12.52 43.85 -27.50
C GLN A 142 -11.87 42.76 -28.37
N ALA A 143 -11.22 43.12 -29.48
CA ALA A 143 -10.48 42.18 -30.32
C ALA A 143 -9.36 41.47 -29.53
N TYR A 144 -8.59 42.24 -28.76
CA TYR A 144 -7.53 41.72 -27.89
C TYR A 144 -8.05 40.73 -26.84
N LYS A 145 -9.18 41.04 -26.18
CA LYS A 145 -9.82 40.13 -25.22
C LYS A 145 -10.28 38.83 -25.88
N ARG A 146 -10.88 38.90 -27.08
CA ARG A 146 -11.30 37.71 -27.86
C ARG A 146 -10.09 36.85 -28.27
N LEU A 147 -8.99 37.47 -28.69
CA LEU A 147 -7.74 36.76 -28.99
C LEU A 147 -7.17 36.06 -27.74
N LYS A 148 -7.11 36.76 -26.61
CA LYS A 148 -6.63 36.21 -25.33
C LYS A 148 -7.50 35.05 -24.85
N TYR A 149 -8.82 35.14 -25.02
CA TYR A 149 -9.74 34.05 -24.73
C TYR A 149 -9.39 32.77 -25.52
N PHE A 150 -9.15 32.87 -26.83
CA PHE A 150 -8.76 31.70 -27.62
C PHE A 150 -7.40 31.14 -27.24
N GLN A 151 -6.43 31.98 -26.87
CA GLN A 151 -5.14 31.53 -26.35
C GLN A 151 -5.34 30.73 -25.06
N GLN A 152 -6.08 31.28 -24.09
CA GLN A 152 -6.39 30.61 -22.83
C GLN A 152 -7.13 29.28 -23.04
N TYR A 153 -8.10 29.25 -23.97
CA TYR A 153 -8.83 28.04 -24.29
C TYR A 153 -7.94 26.95 -24.89
N SER A 154 -7.00 27.32 -25.77
CA SER A 154 -6.06 26.37 -26.35
C SER A 154 -5.09 25.80 -25.31
N GLU A 155 -4.57 26.65 -24.41
CA GLU A 155 -3.73 26.23 -23.29
C GLU A 155 -4.51 25.33 -22.32
N TYR A 156 -5.76 25.67 -22.00
CA TYR A 156 -6.61 24.87 -21.13
C TYR A 156 -6.85 23.46 -21.68
N ARG A 157 -7.10 23.31 -22.99
CA ARG A 157 -7.19 21.99 -23.65
C ARG A 157 -5.91 21.17 -23.47
N LYS A 158 -4.75 21.80 -23.66
CA LYS A 158 -3.45 21.13 -23.50
C LYS A 158 -3.25 20.65 -22.06
N ILE A 159 -3.54 21.51 -21.08
CA ILE A 159 -3.46 21.18 -19.66
C ILE A 159 -4.42 20.03 -19.30
N GLN A 160 -5.67 20.07 -19.78
CA GLN A 160 -6.66 19.02 -19.54
C GLN A 160 -6.20 17.67 -20.12
N SER A 161 -5.68 17.65 -21.35
CA SER A 161 -5.12 16.42 -21.94
C SER A 161 -3.93 15.88 -21.13
N GLN A 162 -3.04 16.75 -20.65
CA GLN A 162 -1.92 16.35 -19.79
C GLN A 162 -2.40 15.80 -18.45
N LEU A 163 -3.45 16.37 -17.86
CA LEU A 163 -4.03 15.91 -16.61
C LEU A 163 -4.65 14.51 -16.77
N ILE A 164 -5.40 14.27 -17.85
CA ILE A 164 -5.94 12.94 -18.19
C ILE A 164 -4.82 11.89 -18.27
N VAL A 165 -3.71 12.21 -18.95
CA VAL A 165 -2.57 11.30 -19.07
C VAL A 165 -1.97 11.02 -17.70
N LYS A 166 -1.69 12.06 -16.90
CA LYS A 166 -1.11 11.90 -15.56
C LYS A 166 -2.00 11.07 -14.64
N THR A 167 -3.30 11.35 -14.57
CA THR A 167 -4.24 10.60 -13.74
C THR A 167 -4.35 9.14 -14.17
N ARG A 168 -4.30 8.87 -15.49
CA ARG A 168 -4.25 7.50 -16.01
C ARG A 168 -2.97 6.79 -15.58
N ASP A 169 -1.81 7.44 -15.73
CA ASP A 169 -0.53 6.84 -15.39
C ASP A 169 -0.43 6.56 -13.88
N GLU A 170 -0.94 7.47 -13.04
CA GLU A 170 -1.06 7.27 -11.59
C GLU A 170 -1.99 6.11 -11.22
N LEU A 171 -3.13 5.99 -11.91
CA LEU A 171 -4.05 4.86 -11.76
C LEU A 171 -3.36 3.53 -12.10
N GLU A 172 -2.62 3.46 -13.20
CA GLU A 172 -1.89 2.26 -13.62
C GLU A 172 -0.81 1.86 -12.60
N ILE A 173 -0.03 2.83 -12.11
CA ILE A 173 0.96 2.60 -11.05
C ILE A 173 0.28 2.07 -9.78
N THR A 174 -0.85 2.65 -9.39
CA THR A 174 -1.58 2.24 -8.18
C THR A 174 -2.14 0.82 -8.31
N ILE A 175 -2.61 0.43 -9.50
CA ILE A 175 -3.06 -0.94 -9.79
C ILE A 175 -1.90 -1.93 -9.65
N ILE A 176 -0.73 -1.63 -10.22
CA ILE A 176 0.46 -2.48 -10.09
C ILE A 176 0.85 -2.64 -8.61
N GLN A 177 0.82 -1.57 -7.83
CA GLN A 177 1.10 -1.62 -6.39
C GLN A 177 0.06 -2.46 -5.63
N LEU A 178 -1.23 -2.35 -5.98
CA LEU A 178 -2.29 -3.17 -5.40
C LEU A 178 -2.04 -4.67 -5.65
N GLU A 179 -1.68 -5.04 -6.88
CA GLU A 179 -1.37 -6.43 -7.23
C GLU A 179 -0.15 -6.96 -6.46
N ALA A 180 0.91 -6.17 -6.36
CA ALA A 180 2.09 -6.51 -5.57
C ALA A 180 1.74 -6.72 -4.08
N ASN A 181 0.92 -5.84 -3.49
CA ASN A 181 0.47 -5.98 -2.10
C ASN A 181 -0.41 -7.23 -1.89
N LYS A 182 -1.27 -7.56 -2.86
CA LYS A 182 -2.09 -8.79 -2.83
C LYS A 182 -1.21 -10.04 -2.84
N GLN A 183 -0.16 -10.05 -3.67
CA GLN A 183 0.81 -11.13 -3.72
C GLN A 183 1.60 -11.25 -2.39
N GLU A 184 2.10 -10.13 -1.85
CA GLU A 184 2.80 -10.09 -0.55
C GLU A 184 1.92 -10.69 0.56
N LYS A 185 0.61 -10.33 0.58
CA LYS A 185 -0.35 -10.87 1.56
C LYS A 185 -0.50 -12.39 1.43
N MET A 186 -0.59 -12.92 0.22
CA MET A 186 -0.72 -14.37 -0.01
C MET A 186 0.50 -15.15 0.50
N GLU A 187 1.71 -14.62 0.25
CA GLU A 187 2.96 -15.23 0.72
C GLU A 187 3.09 -15.20 2.24
N LEU A 188 2.70 -14.09 2.88
CA LEU A 188 2.65 -13.98 4.34
C LEU A 188 1.65 -14.96 4.96
N LEU A 189 0.47 -15.13 4.37
CA LEU A 189 -0.55 -16.09 4.84
C LEU A 189 -0.06 -17.53 4.71
N SER A 190 0.58 -17.88 3.59
CA SER A 190 1.15 -19.21 3.39
C SER A 190 2.25 -19.51 4.43
N SER A 191 3.15 -18.55 4.65
CA SER A 191 4.19 -18.66 5.68
C SER A 191 3.59 -18.80 7.09
N LEU A 192 2.53 -18.06 7.39
CA LEU A 192 1.84 -18.12 8.68
C LEU A 192 1.20 -19.49 8.92
N MET A 193 0.59 -20.08 7.89
CA MET A 193 0.05 -21.44 7.97
C MET A 193 1.17 -22.46 8.25
N ALA A 194 2.30 -22.35 7.55
CA ALA A 194 3.44 -23.23 7.77
C ALA A 194 4.00 -23.14 9.20
N GLU A 195 4.17 -21.93 9.74
CA GLU A 195 4.62 -21.75 11.13
C GLU A 195 3.60 -22.26 12.15
N LYS A 196 2.31 -22.16 11.85
CA LYS A 196 1.23 -22.70 12.71
C LYS A 196 1.30 -24.22 12.80
N GLU A 197 1.55 -24.90 11.69
CA GLU A 197 1.74 -26.36 11.70
C GLU A 197 2.96 -26.77 12.53
N LYS A 198 4.08 -26.06 12.39
CA LYS A 198 5.26 -26.36 13.21
C LYS A 198 4.99 -26.11 14.71
N LEU A 199 4.22 -25.08 15.06
CA LEU A 199 3.79 -24.84 16.45
C LEU A 199 2.95 -26.00 17.01
N ASN A 200 2.02 -26.54 16.21
CA ASN A 200 1.21 -27.69 16.60
C ASN A 200 2.10 -28.91 16.89
N GLN A 201 3.09 -29.17 16.04
CA GLN A 201 4.06 -30.24 16.25
C GLN A 201 4.85 -30.05 17.55
N GLU A 202 5.33 -28.84 17.84
CA GLU A 202 6.04 -28.53 19.09
C GLU A 202 5.16 -28.71 20.33
N LYS A 203 3.89 -28.30 20.26
CA LYS A 203 2.92 -28.51 21.34
C LYS A 203 2.67 -30.01 21.59
N ALA A 204 2.57 -30.81 20.54
CA ALA A 204 2.48 -32.27 20.66
C ALA A 204 3.75 -32.88 21.29
N MET A 205 4.94 -32.43 20.85
CA MET A 205 6.21 -32.85 21.46
C MET A 205 6.29 -32.50 22.94
N LYS A 206 5.79 -31.33 23.34
CA LYS A 206 5.75 -30.88 24.75
C LYS A 206 4.83 -31.78 25.57
N SER A 207 3.63 -32.08 25.07
CA SER A 207 2.69 -32.99 25.74
C SER A 207 3.33 -34.36 25.98
N ASN A 208 3.98 -34.93 24.95
CA ASN A 208 4.68 -36.20 25.06
C ASN A 208 5.86 -36.16 26.05
N ALA A 209 6.61 -35.07 26.09
CA ALA A 209 7.71 -34.90 27.04
C ALA A 209 7.21 -34.84 28.50
N VAL A 210 6.11 -34.12 28.75
CA VAL A 210 5.48 -34.04 30.08
C VAL A 210 4.97 -35.41 30.52
N GLN A 211 4.28 -36.16 29.65
CA GLN A 211 3.81 -37.51 29.97
C GLN A 211 4.96 -38.46 30.34
N LYS A 212 6.09 -38.38 29.62
CA LYS A 212 7.28 -39.19 29.92
C LYS A 212 7.91 -38.83 31.27
N LEU A 213 7.94 -37.55 31.62
CA LEU A 213 8.44 -37.07 32.91
C LEU A 213 7.56 -37.57 34.07
N ASN A 214 6.23 -37.40 33.97
CA ASN A 214 5.29 -37.84 35.00
C ASN A 214 5.34 -39.36 35.24
N LYS A 215 5.56 -40.16 34.18
CA LYS A 215 5.73 -41.61 34.32
C LYS A 215 7.00 -41.98 35.08
N LYS A 216 8.10 -41.24 34.88
CA LYS A 216 9.36 -41.45 35.60
C LYS A 216 9.24 -41.04 37.07
N GLU A 217 8.54 -39.96 37.37
CA GLU A 217 8.28 -39.53 38.77
C GLU A 217 7.44 -40.55 39.54
N LYS A 218 6.49 -41.25 38.90
CA LYS A 218 5.71 -42.32 39.55
C LYS A 218 6.46 -43.63 39.77
N GLN A 219 7.62 -43.80 39.14
CA GLN A 219 8.47 -44.99 39.25
C GLN A 219 9.60 -44.83 40.27
N LEU A 220 9.76 -43.62 40.82
CA LEU A 220 10.68 -43.26 41.89
C LEU A 220 9.91 -43.20 43.22
#